data_AF-A0A2V9WBR9-F1
#
_entry.id   AF-A0A2V9WBR9-F1
#
_cell.length_a   1.000
_cell.length_b   1.000
_cell.length_c   1.000
_cell.angle_alpha   90.00
_cell.angle_beta   90.00
_cell.angle_gamma   90.00
#
_symmetry.space_group_name_H-M   'P 1'
#
loop_
_entity.id
_entity.type
_entity.pdbx_description
1 polymer ?
#
loop_
_entity_poly.entity_id
_entity_poly.type
_entity_poly.pdbx_seq_one_letter_code
_entity_poly.pdbx_strand_id
1 'polypeptide(L)' 'MKKPFLRVTKWLGDIPVEAECTACPAEGKFSVASMSHRPTREEYAKQLQSAFDRHCKAVHAREDSTEGS' A
#
# COMPACT_ATOMS: atom_id res chain seq x y z
N MET A 1 3.32 17.74 -6.71
CA MET A 1 2.17 16.83 -6.55
C MET A 1 2.00 16.42 -5.09
N LYS A 2 0.81 15.98 -4.64
CA LYS A 2 0.62 15.40 -3.30
C LYS A 2 1.36 14.06 -3.22
N LYS A 3 2.13 13.85 -2.15
CA LYS A 3 2.89 12.59 -1.94
C LYS A 3 1.90 11.42 -1.84
N PRO A 4 2.06 10.34 -2.63
CA PRO A 4 1.16 9.20 -2.56
C PRO A 4 1.24 8.57 -1.16
N PHE A 5 0.11 8.16 -0.61
CA PHE A 5 0.07 7.41 0.63
C PHE A 5 -0.90 6.23 0.52
N LEU A 6 -0.65 5.23 1.36
CA LEU A 6 -1.49 4.05 1.46
C LEU A 6 -2.71 4.35 2.33
N ARG A 7 -3.91 4.13 1.80
CA ARG A 7 -5.18 4.28 2.54
C ARG A 7 -5.86 2.93 2.66
N VAL A 8 -6.06 2.47 3.89
CA VAL A 8 -6.82 1.23 4.14
C VAL A 8 -8.28 1.43 3.76
N THR A 9 -8.79 0.59 2.87
CA THR A 9 -10.18 0.63 2.37
C THR A 9 -11.04 -0.44 3.04
N LYS A 10 -10.43 -1.53 3.51
CA LYS A 10 -11.16 -2.66 4.10
C LYS A 10 -10.43 -3.22 5.30
N TRP A 11 -11.23 -3.53 6.32
CA TRP A 11 -10.78 -4.08 7.59
C TRP A 11 -11.51 -5.40 7.87
N LEU A 12 -10.81 -6.33 8.50
CA LEU A 12 -11.34 -7.57 9.07
C LEU A 12 -11.17 -7.48 10.59
N GLY A 13 -12.18 -6.97 11.28
CA GLY A 13 -12.02 -6.55 12.67
C GLY A 13 -11.02 -5.40 12.76
N ASP A 14 -9.91 -5.60 13.48
CA ASP A 14 -8.81 -4.63 13.61
C ASP A 14 -7.67 -4.86 12.58
N ILE A 15 -7.82 -5.83 11.68
CA ILE A 15 -6.79 -6.21 10.70
C ILE A 15 -7.07 -5.52 9.36
N PRO A 16 -6.13 -4.73 8.81
CA PRO A 16 -6.31 -4.11 7.49
C PRO A 16 -6.14 -5.18 6.40
N VAL A 17 -7.16 -5.41 5.57
CA VAL A 17 -7.12 -6.48 4.53
C VAL A 17 -7.03 -5.94 3.11
N GLU A 18 -7.41 -4.67 2.90
CA GLU A 18 -7.32 -4.02 1.61
C GLU A 18 -6.94 -2.56 1.81
N ALA A 19 -6.11 -2.04 0.92
CA ALA A 19 -5.71 -0.66 0.88
C ALA A 19 -5.50 -0.18 -0.56
N GLU A 20 -5.54 1.13 -0.76
CA GLU A 20 -5.35 1.76 -2.06
C GLU A 20 -4.31 2.89 -1.99
N CYS A 21 -3.65 3.15 -3.12
CA CYS A 21 -2.84 4.33 -3.33
C CYS A 21 -3.75 5.53 -3.60
N THR A 22 -3.62 6.59 -2.82
CA THR A 22 -4.46 7.79 -2.99
C THR A 22 -4.14 8.60 -4.24
N ALA A 23 -2.97 8.41 -4.86
CA ALA A 23 -2.61 9.08 -6.10
C ALA A 23 -3.20 8.40 -7.35
N CYS A 24 -3.48 7.10 -7.28
CA CYS A 24 -3.99 6.30 -8.39
C CYS A 24 -4.91 5.17 -7.89
N PRO A 25 -6.07 5.50 -7.29
CA PRO A 25 -6.97 4.53 -6.68
C PRO A 25 -7.54 3.48 -7.65
N ALA A 26 -7.49 3.75 -8.97
CA ALA A 26 -7.90 2.79 -10.00
C ALA A 26 -6.89 1.65 -10.21
N GLU A 27 -5.58 1.94 -10.09
CA GLU A 27 -4.50 1.00 -10.43
C GLU A 27 -3.71 0.53 -9.20
N GLY A 28 -3.66 1.34 -8.14
CA GLY A 28 -2.95 1.05 -6.90
C GLY A 28 -3.82 0.42 -5.84
N LYS A 29 -4.59 -0.64 -6.14
CA LYS A 29 -5.33 -1.41 -5.13
C LYS A 29 -4.53 -2.62 -4.67
N PHE A 30 -4.43 -2.80 -3.36
CA PHE A 30 -3.67 -3.86 -2.72
C PHE A 30 -4.59 -4.62 -1.78
N SER A 31 -4.61 -5.94 -1.89
CA SER A 31 -5.39 -6.82 -1.03
C SER A 31 -4.50 -7.94 -0.50
N VAL A 32 -4.61 -8.22 0.79
CA VAL A 32 -3.91 -9.35 1.40
C VAL A 32 -4.83 -10.57 1.33
N ALA A 33 -4.41 -11.61 0.61
CA ALA A 33 -5.09 -12.89 0.68
C ALA A 33 -4.56 -13.65 1.91
N SER A 34 -5.46 -14.13 2.76
CA SER A 34 -5.11 -14.91 3.95
C SER A 34 -4.48 -16.25 3.56
N MET A 35 -3.16 -16.29 3.41
CA MET A 35 -2.42 -17.54 3.21
C MET A 35 -2.13 -18.29 4.52
N SER A 36 -2.34 -17.65 5.68
CA SER A 36 -2.03 -18.23 6.99
C SER A 36 -3.28 -18.50 7.82
N HIS A 37 -3.24 -19.59 8.59
CA HIS A 37 -4.31 -20.05 9.47
C HIS A 37 -4.64 -19.07 10.62
N ARG A 38 -3.77 -18.09 10.89
CA ARG A 38 -4.02 -16.96 11.80
C ARG A 38 -3.52 -15.65 11.19
N PRO A 39 -4.41 -14.81 10.63
CA PRO A 39 -4.02 -13.48 10.19
C PRO A 39 -3.70 -12.59 11.39
N THR A 40 -2.63 -11.80 11.29
CA THR A 40 -2.30 -10.77 12.29
C THR A 40 -2.25 -9.39 11.63
N ARG A 41 -2.61 -8.37 12.41
CA ARG A 41 -2.64 -6.98 11.97
C ARG A 41 -1.30 -6.52 11.40
N GLU A 42 -0.21 -6.83 12.09
CA GLU A 42 1.14 -6.41 11.70
C GLU A 42 1.58 -7.02 10.37
N GLU A 43 1.34 -8.32 10.17
CA GLU A 43 1.72 -9.01 8.94
C GLU A 43 0.94 -8.46 7.75
N TYR A 44 -0.37 -8.25 7.93
CA TYR A 44 -1.24 -7.71 6.89
C TYR A 44 -0.88 -6.26 6.55
N ALA A 45 -0.64 -5.44 7.57
CA ALA A 45 -0.17 -4.07 7.38
C ALA A 45 1.17 -4.05 6.62
N LYS A 46 2.10 -4.94 6.97
CA LYS A 46 3.41 -5.06 6.30
C LYS A 46 3.26 -5.49 4.84
N GLN A 47 2.38 -6.44 4.54
CA GLN A 47 2.11 -6.86 3.17
C GLN A 47 1.51 -5.73 2.32
N LEU A 48 0.48 -5.03 2.84
CA LEU A 48 -0.11 -3.87 2.15
C LEU A 48 0.93 -2.76 1.95
N GLN A 49 1.74 -2.48 2.97
CA GLN A 49 2.77 -1.46 2.91
C GLN A 49 3.88 -1.80 1.91
N SER A 50 4.29 -3.07 1.83
CA SER A 50 5.28 -3.56 0.88
C SER A 50 4.76 -3.52 -0.57
N ALA A 51 3.50 -3.89 -0.78
CA ALA A 51 2.85 -3.79 -2.09
C ALA A 51 2.75 -2.32 -2.55
N PHE A 52 2.39 -1.42 -1.63
CA PHE A 52 2.38 0.02 -1.88
C PHE A 52 3.76 0.57 -2.18
N ASP A 53 4.80 0.23 -1.40
CA ASP A 53 6.17 0.71 -1.63
C ASP A 53 6.68 0.28 -3.01
N ARG A 54 6.44 -0.98 -3.39
CA ARG A 54 6.78 -1.48 -4.74
C ARG A 54 6.01 -0.74 -5.83
N HIS A 55 4.72 -0.49 -5.63
CA HIS A 55 3.92 0.28 -6.57
C HIS A 55 4.41 1.73 -6.67
N CYS A 56 4.67 2.38 -5.53
CA CYS A 56 5.21 3.73 -5.47
C CYS A 56 6.54 3.80 -6.20
N LYS A 57 7.43 2.81 -6.03
CA LYS A 57 8.70 2.73 -6.75
C LYS A 57 8.56 2.46 -8.25
N ALA A 58 7.50 1.79 -8.69
CA ALA A 58 7.30 1.48 -10.11
C ALA A 58 6.56 2.60 -10.85
N VAL A 59 5.56 3.20 -10.21
CA VAL A 59 4.58 4.13 -10.81
C VAL A 59 4.89 5.58 -10.43
N HIS A 60 5.34 5.82 -9.20
CA HIS A 60 5.58 7.17 -8.65
C HIS A 60 7.07 7.52 -8.44
N ALA A 61 8.02 6.58 -8.63
CA ALA A 61 9.46 6.86 -8.49
C ALA A 61 9.98 7.89 -9.50
N ARG A 62 9.24 8.13 -10.58
CA ARG A 62 9.62 9.11 -11.60
C ARG A 62 9.57 10.56 -11.10
N GLU A 63 9.12 10.80 -9.86
CA GLU A 63 9.02 12.13 -9.26
C GLU A 63 9.66 12.25 -7.86
N ASP A 64 10.49 11.30 -7.44
CA ASP A 64 11.33 11.43 -6.22
C ASP A 64 12.82 11.39 -6.65
N SER A 65 13.17 12.26 -7.59
CA SER A 65 14.55 12.51 -8.03
C SER A 65 14.68 13.94 -8.58
N THR A 66 14.14 14.92 -7.85
CA THR A 66 14.56 16.31 -7.96
C THR A 66 14.67 16.91 -6.57
N GLU A 67 15.73 16.58 -5.85
CA GLU A 67 16.52 17.56 -5.09
C GLU A 67 17.77 16.89 -4.50
N GLY A 68 18.92 17.48 -4.80
CA GLY A 68 20.25 17.03 -4.44
C GLY A 68 21.28 17.76 -5.30
N SER A 69 21.32 19.08 -5.13
CA SER A 69 22.23 20.04 -5.76
C SER A 69 23.71 19.77 -5.48
#